data_AF-A0A381YEZ3-F1
#
_entry.id   AF-A0A381YEZ3-F1
#
_cell.length_a   1.000
_cell.length_b   1.000
_cell.length_c   1.000
_cell.angle_alpha   90.00
_cell.angle_beta   90.00
_cell.angle_gamma   90.00
#
_symmetry.space_group_name_H-M   'P 1'
#
loop_
_entity.id
_entity.type
_entity.pdbx_description
1 polymer ?
#
loop_
_entity_poly.entity_id
_entity_poly.type
_entity_poly.pdbx_seq_one_letter_code
_entity_poly.pdbx_strand_id
1 'polypeptide(L)' 'MDMAQRIDVRMASTYAIRRASQVVDVAYEMFGSDAVFKRNLLQRRYQDMHVIVQQIQGRATNFETAGRYFLGLDVGRIV' A
#
# COMPACT_ATOMS: atom_id res chain seq x y z
N MET A 1 -17.48 -5.17 13.43
CA MET A 1 -17.15 -3.87 12.81
C MET A 1 -18.32 -3.43 11.97
N ASP A 2 -18.81 -2.21 12.23
CA ASP A 2 -19.78 -1.53 11.37
C ASP A 2 -19.15 -1.18 9.99
N MET A 3 -19.93 -0.56 9.11
CA MET A 3 -19.44 -0.22 7.77
C MET A 3 -18.34 0.85 7.82
N ALA A 4 -18.49 1.88 8.65
CA ALA A 4 -17.52 2.97 8.78
C ALA A 4 -16.14 2.42 9.19
N GLN A 5 -16.11 1.59 10.23
CA GLN A 5 -14.89 0.93 10.72
C GLN A 5 -14.23 0.07 9.64
N ARG A 6 -15.01 -0.64 8.81
CA ARG A 6 -14.46 -1.44 7.70
C ARG A 6 -13.80 -0.57 6.64
N ILE A 7 -14.43 0.56 6.29
CA ILE A 7 -13.90 1.53 5.32
C ILE A 7 -12.64 2.19 5.87
N ASP A 8 -12.63 2.59 7.15
CA ASP A 8 -11.47 3.21 7.78
C ASP A 8 -10.27 2.27 7.78
N VAL A 9 -10.46 1.00 8.19
CA VAL A 9 -9.38 0.00 8.19
C VAL A 9 -8.88 -0.27 6.76
N ARG A 10 -9.79 -0.35 5.78
CA ARG A 10 -9.44 -0.54 4.35
C ARG A 10 -8.57 0.60 3.84
N MET A 11 -9.01 1.83 4.08
CA MET A 11 -8.32 3.03 3.62
C MET A 11 -6.97 3.17 4.32
N ALA A 12 -6.93 2.98 5.63
CA ALA A 12 -5.71 3.06 6.42
C ALA A 12 -4.68 2.01 6.01
N SER A 13 -5.11 0.75 5.79
CA SER A 13 -4.19 -0.32 5.38
C SER A 13 -3.62 -0.08 3.98
N THR A 14 -4.46 0.30 3.02
CA THR A 14 -4.00 0.65 1.66
C THR A 14 -3.06 1.84 1.69
N TYR A 15 -3.37 2.89 2.45
CA TYR A 15 -2.50 4.05 2.60
C TYR A 15 -1.15 3.65 3.21
N ALA A 16 -1.13 2.90 4.30
CA ALA A 16 0.08 2.46 4.97
C ALA A 16 0.98 1.64 4.04
N ILE A 17 0.42 0.66 3.30
CA ILE A 17 1.17 -0.17 2.35
C ILE A 17 1.79 0.69 1.24
N ARG A 18 1.01 1.59 0.64
CA ARG A 18 1.50 2.43 -0.46
C ARG A 18 2.53 3.47 0.01
N ARG A 19 2.36 4.03 1.20
CA ARG A 19 3.36 4.91 1.82
C ARG A 19 4.65 4.16 2.15
N ALA A 20 4.56 2.94 2.64
CA ALA A 20 5.73 2.11 2.88
C ALA A 20 6.52 1.85 1.59
N SER A 21 5.85 1.61 0.46
CA SER A 21 6.50 1.53 -0.86
C SER A 21 7.30 2.79 -1.18
N GLN A 22 6.68 3.97 -1.05
CA GLN A 22 7.36 5.25 -1.32
C GLN A 22 8.57 5.48 -0.40
N VAL A 23 8.48 5.10 0.87
CA VAL A 23 9.61 5.20 1.81
C VAL A 23 10.76 4.29 1.38
N VAL A 24 10.45 3.08 0.93
CA VAL A 24 11.45 2.11 0.46
C VAL A 24 12.08 2.56 -0.86
N ASP A 25 11.30 3.18 -1.76
CA ASP A 25 11.80 3.77 -3.01
C ASP A 25 12.82 4.87 -2.74
N VAL A 26 12.47 5.79 -1.84
CA VAL A 26 13.36 6.89 -1.42
C VAL A 26 14.63 6.35 -0.77
N ALA A 27 14.51 5.34 0.10
CA ALA A 27 15.68 4.69 0.70
C ALA A 27 16.58 4.03 -0.35
N TYR A 28 16.00 3.35 -1.34
CA TYR A 28 16.71 2.70 -2.44
C TYR A 28 17.48 3.71 -3.30
N GLU A 29 16.86 4.85 -3.63
CA GLU A 29 17.50 5.94 -4.38
C GLU A 29 18.65 6.58 -3.61
N MET A 30 18.45 6.92 -2.33
CA MET A 30 19.47 7.58 -1.50
C MET A 30 20.69 6.70 -1.20
N PHE A 31 20.51 5.39 -1.12
CA PHE A 31 21.61 4.46 -0.82
C PHE A 31 22.58 4.31 -2.01
N GLY A 32 22.13 4.64 -3.22
CA GLY A 32 22.95 4.61 -4.43
C GLY A 32 23.27 3.20 -4.90
N SER A 33 24.38 3.05 -5.64
CA SER A 33 24.67 1.82 -6.39
C SER A 33 24.84 0.56 -5.53
N ASP A 34 25.26 0.67 -4.26
CA ASP A 34 25.43 -0.52 -3.41
C ASP A 34 24.08 -1.16 -3.02
N ALA A 35 22.96 -0.46 -3.19
CA ALA A 35 21.62 -0.98 -2.93
C ALA A 35 21.23 -2.15 -3.84
N VAL A 36 21.82 -2.25 -5.04
CA VAL A 36 21.45 -3.25 -6.06
C VAL A 36 21.98 -4.65 -5.73
N PHE A 37 22.96 -4.76 -4.82
CA PHE A 37 23.63 -6.04 -4.54
C PHE A 37 22.83 -6.90 -3.58
N LYS A 38 22.73 -8.20 -3.86
CA LYS A 38 22.01 -9.19 -3.03
C LYS A 38 22.51 -9.26 -1.58
N ARG A 39 23.79 -8.93 -1.32
CA ARG A 39 24.34 -8.87 0.05
C ARG A 39 23.72 -7.75 0.88
N ASN A 40 23.21 -6.71 0.23
CA ASN A 40 22.58 -5.58 0.89
C ASN A 40 21.13 -5.92 1.22
N LEU A 41 20.76 -5.77 2.49
CA LEU A 41 19.40 -6.07 2.96
C LEU A 41 18.35 -5.18 2.28
N LEU A 42 18.73 -3.96 1.88
CA LEU A 42 17.83 -3.01 1.21
C LEU A 42 17.29 -3.57 -0.10
N GLN A 43 18.12 -4.26 -0.91
CA GLN A 43 17.69 -4.91 -2.14
C GLN A 43 16.49 -5.85 -1.90
N ARG A 44 16.59 -6.66 -0.84
CA ARG A 44 15.55 -7.62 -0.50
C ARG A 44 14.28 -6.92 -0.02
N ARG A 45 14.40 -5.90 0.82
CA ARG A 45 13.25 -5.12 1.32
C ARG A 45 12.54 -4.36 0.21
N TYR A 46 13.29 -3.80 -0.74
CA TYR A 46 12.76 -3.17 -1.94
C TYR A 46 11.88 -4.14 -2.73
N GLN A 47 12.41 -5.33 -3.03
CA GLN A 47 11.66 -6.37 -3.75
C GLN A 47 10.42 -6.84 -2.98
N ASP A 48 10.57 -7.15 -1.69
CA ASP A 48 9.47 -7.64 -0.85
C ASP A 48 8.33 -6.60 -0.76
N MET A 49 8.66 -5.32 -0.59
CA MET A 49 7.67 -4.23 -0.54
C MET A 49 6.89 -4.11 -1.85
N HIS A 50 7.57 -4.24 -2.99
CA HIS A 50 6.94 -4.22 -4.31
C HIS A 50 6.08 -5.45 -4.60
N VAL A 51 6.30 -6.57 -3.91
CA VAL A 51 5.38 -7.72 -3.93
C VAL A 51 4.17 -7.45 -3.03
N ILE A 52 4.38 -6.91 -1.83
CA ILE A 52 3.31 -6.61 -0.87
C ILE A 52 2.29 -5.63 -1.45
N VAL A 53 2.72 -4.59 -2.16
CA VAL A 53 1.81 -3.58 -2.73
C VAL A 53 0.85 -4.16 -3.79
N GLN A 54 1.17 -5.31 -4.38
CA GLN A 54 0.30 -5.98 -5.38
C GLN A 54 -0.83 -6.81 -4.74
N GLN A 55 -0.76 -7.08 -3.44
CA GLN A 55 -1.80 -7.79 -2.72
C GLN A 55 -3.10 -6.97 -2.70
N ILE A 56 -4.23 -7.65 -2.50
CA ILE A 56 -5.56 -7.01 -2.51
C ILE A 56 -5.66 -5.81 -1.56
N GLN A 57 -4.94 -5.85 -0.44
CA GLN A 57 -4.89 -4.77 0.56
C GLN A 57 -4.15 -3.51 0.07
N GLY A 58 -3.23 -3.63 -0.88
CA GLY A 58 -2.42 -2.52 -1.43
C GLY A 58 -3.00 -1.87 -2.69
N ARG A 59 -4.10 -2.42 -3.24
CA ARG A 59 -4.72 -1.94 -4.47
C ARG A 59 -5.31 -0.54 -4.29
N ALA A 60 -4.97 0.37 -5.20
CA ALA A 60 -5.46 1.75 -5.16
C ALA A 60 -7.00 1.85 -5.31
N THR A 61 -7.66 0.84 -5.88
CA THR A 61 -9.13 0.74 -5.96
C THR A 61 -9.82 0.84 -4.60
N ASN A 62 -9.12 0.49 -3.51
CA ASN A 62 -9.64 0.62 -2.16
C ASN A 62 -9.92 2.08 -1.76
N PHE A 63 -9.17 3.06 -2.31
CA PHE A 63 -9.46 4.47 -2.10
C PHE A 63 -10.75 4.91 -2.80
N GLU A 64 -11.05 4.33 -3.98
CA GLU A 64 -12.30 4.59 -4.68
C GLU A 64 -13.49 4.06 -3.87
N THR A 65 -13.40 2.83 -3.35
CA THR A 65 -14.43 2.26 -2.46
C THR A 65 -14.66 3.15 -1.22
N ALA A 66 -13.59 3.63 -0.58
CA ALA A 66 -13.69 4.55 0.55
C ALA A 66 -14.33 5.89 0.14
N GLY A 67 -13.93 6.46 -1.00
CA GLY A 67 -14.50 7.69 -1.53
C GLY A 67 -16.00 7.57 -1.81
N ARG A 68 -16.44 6.46 -2.43
CA ARG A 68 -17.86 6.18 -2.65
C ARG A 68 -18.65 6.17 -1.35
N TYR A 69 -18.11 5.52 -0.30
CA TYR A 69 -18.74 5.52 1.02
C TYR A 69 -18.92 6.93 1.58
N PHE A 70 -17.85 7.74 1.58
CA PHE A 70 -17.91 9.11 2.11
C PHE A 70 -18.82 10.05 1.31
N LEU A 71 -19.03 9.76 0.02
CA LEU A 71 -19.93 10.50 -0.86
C LEU A 71 -21.38 9.97 -0.83
N GLY A 72 -21.69 8.96 -0.02
CA GLY A 72 -23.04 8.36 0.04
C GLY A 72 -23.43 7.56 -1.21
N LEU A 73 -22.45 7.13 -2.00
CA LEU A 73 -22.65 6.31 -3.19
C LEU A 73 -22.63 4.81 -2.86
N ASP A 74 -23.15 3.99 -3.78
CA ASP A 74 -23.04 2.54 -3.65
C ASP A 74 -21.57 2.09 -3.70
N VAL A 75 -21.13 1.46 -2.60
CA VAL A 75 -19.79 0.92 -2.41
C VAL A 75 -19.56 -0.38 -3.19
N GLY A 76 -20.63 -0.99 -3.73
CA GLY A 76 -20.59 -2.28 -4.40
C GLY A 76 -20.24 -3.42 -3.43
N ARG A 77 -19.80 -4.56 -3.97
CA ARG A 77 -19.38 -5.70 -3.15
C ARG A 77 -18.03 -5.42 -2.50
N ILE A 78 -18.06 -5.07 -1.23
CA ILE A 78 -16.86 -5.02 -0.38
C ILE A 78 -16.44 -6.47 -0.09
N VAL A 79 -15.36 -6.93 -0.75
CA VAL A 79 -14.64 -8.17 -0.38
C VAL A 79 -13.75 -7.89 0.82
#